data_AF-A0A6B3EQD3-F1
#
_entry.id   AF-A0A6B3EQD3-F1
#
_cell.length_a   1.000
_cell.length_b   1.000
_cell.length_c   1.000
_cell.angle_alpha   90.00
_cell.angle_beta   90.00
_cell.angle_gamma   90.00
#
_symmetry.space_group_name_H-M   'P 1'
#
loop_
_entity.id
_entity.type
_entity.pdbx_description
1 polymer ?
#
loop_
_entity_poly.entity_id
_entity_poly.type
_entity_poly.pdbx_seq_one_letter_code
_entity_poly.pdbx_strand_id
1 'polypeptide(L)'
;LSADLVSSYPQQDLAVIKLSNPPKGLKPASFGDSAKARVGQIVLAMGSPLGLSSSVTQGIVSATGRTVTEGRSGGGTGATIANMVQTSAAINPGNSGGALVDLDGKVIGIPTLAATDPGLGDSAAAGIGFAIPAATVRSIAGQIVKNGKVTNSGRAALGITGRTVLDRELQPAGVA
;
A
#
# COMPACT_ATOMS: atom_id res chain seq x y z
N LEU A 1 21.90 8.04 6.44
CA LEU A 1 21.29 8.97 5.45
C LEU A 1 20.15 9.67 6.15
N SER A 2 20.10 11.00 6.11
CA SER A 2 19.00 11.78 6.68
C SER A 2 18.02 12.17 5.59
N ALA A 3 16.74 12.24 5.94
CA ALA A 3 15.67 12.62 5.05
C ALA A 3 14.60 13.42 5.79
N ASP A 4 14.01 14.38 5.09
CA ASP A 4 12.94 15.22 5.60
C ASP A 4 11.61 14.82 4.95
N LEU A 5 10.53 14.82 5.73
CA LEU A 5 9.19 14.61 5.18
C LEU A 5 8.79 15.81 4.32
N VAL A 6 8.45 15.57 3.05
CA VAL A 6 7.85 16.59 2.18
C VAL A 6 6.36 16.69 2.47
N SER A 7 5.65 15.55 2.42
CA SER A 7 4.24 15.44 2.77
C SER A 7 3.84 13.98 2.94
N SER A 8 2.83 13.72 3.76
CA SER A 8 2.15 12.43 3.86
C SER A 8 0.70 12.55 3.43
N TYR A 9 0.16 11.48 2.87
CA TYR A 9 -1.23 11.34 2.47
C TYR A 9 -1.82 10.04 3.05
N PRO A 10 -2.23 10.07 4.33
CA PRO A 10 -2.66 8.88 5.07
C PRO A 10 -3.84 8.12 4.45
N GLN A 11 -4.71 8.80 3.70
CA GLN A 11 -5.90 8.19 3.09
C GLN A 11 -5.56 7.12 2.02
N GLN A 12 -4.33 7.11 1.51
CA GLN A 12 -3.84 6.09 0.58
C GLN A 12 -2.49 5.52 1.02
N ASP A 13 -2.10 5.70 2.29
CA ASP A 13 -0.84 5.20 2.86
C ASP A 13 0.40 5.51 2.00
N LEU A 14 0.55 6.79 1.62
CA LEU A 14 1.70 7.27 0.86
C LEU A 14 2.35 8.47 1.53
N ALA A 15 3.68 8.55 1.43
CA ALA A 15 4.45 9.71 1.82
C ALA A 15 5.58 9.96 0.81
N VAL A 16 5.97 11.23 0.67
CA VAL A 16 7.17 11.62 -0.06
C VAL A 16 8.15 12.21 0.93
N ILE A 17 9.37 11.68 0.92
CA ILE A 17 10.49 12.19 1.69
C ILE A 17 11.57 12.71 0.74
N LYS A 18 12.40 13.62 1.23
CA LYS A 18 13.53 14.19 0.50
C LYS A 18 14.81 13.91 1.27
N LEU A 19 15.77 13.24 0.63
CA LEU A 19 17.10 13.07 1.19
C LEU A 19 17.78 14.44 1.35
N SER A 20 18.30 14.73 2.55
CA SER A 20 18.97 16.00 2.83
C SER A 20 20.36 16.05 2.19
N ASN A 21 21.04 14.89 2.08
CA ASN A 21 22.33 14.75 1.39
C ASN A 21 22.36 13.45 0.56
N PRO A 22 21.79 13.45 -0.66
CA PRO A 22 21.70 12.25 -1.49
C PRO A 22 23.09 11.78 -1.97
N PRO A 23 23.40 10.47 -1.92
CA PRO A 23 24.62 9.93 -2.51
C PRO A 23 24.74 10.25 -4.01
N LYS A 24 25.96 10.40 -4.51
CA LYS A 24 26.19 10.49 -5.96
C LYS A 24 25.85 9.14 -6.63
N GLY A 25 25.33 9.20 -7.85
CA GLY A 25 25.07 7.99 -8.66
C GLY A 25 23.80 7.22 -8.30
N LEU A 26 22.86 7.82 -7.55
CA LEU A 26 21.53 7.23 -7.38
C LEU A 26 20.86 6.99 -8.72
N LYS A 27 20.35 5.77 -8.92
CA LYS A 27 19.58 5.39 -10.10
C LYS A 27 18.11 5.32 -9.71
N PRO A 28 17.24 6.19 -10.26
CA PRO A 28 15.82 6.13 -9.97
C PRO A 28 15.22 4.84 -10.52
N ALA A 29 14.30 4.24 -9.77
CA ALA A 29 13.51 3.13 -10.27
C ALA A 29 12.62 3.58 -11.44
N SER A 30 12.38 2.67 -12.38
CA SER A 30 11.41 2.90 -13.46
C SER A 30 10.05 2.34 -13.06
N PHE A 31 9.00 3.14 -13.15
CA PHE A 31 7.64 2.66 -12.95
C PHE A 31 7.11 1.97 -14.21
N GLY A 32 6.48 0.81 -14.01
CA GLY A 32 5.72 0.11 -15.04
C GLY A 32 4.29 0.62 -15.13
N ASP A 33 3.53 0.02 -16.05
CA ASP A 33 2.09 0.26 -16.15
C ASP A 33 1.33 -0.77 -15.31
N SER A 34 0.96 -0.38 -14.09
CA SER A 34 0.23 -1.25 -13.17
C SER A 34 -1.16 -1.65 -13.68
N ALA A 35 -1.74 -0.93 -14.66
CA ALA A 35 -3.01 -1.34 -15.27
C ALA A 35 -2.86 -2.57 -16.16
N LYS A 36 -1.63 -2.90 -16.58
CA LYS A 36 -1.30 -4.10 -17.37
C LYS A 36 -0.88 -5.29 -16.51
N ALA A 37 -0.90 -5.14 -15.18
CA ALA A 37 -0.63 -6.24 -14.26
C ALA A 37 -1.70 -7.33 -14.44
N ARG A 38 -1.27 -8.58 -14.68
CA ARG A 38 -2.17 -9.72 -14.91
C ARG A 38 -2.06 -10.72 -13.79
N VAL A 39 -3.19 -11.31 -13.41
CA VAL A 39 -3.19 -12.46 -12.49
C VAL A 39 -2.30 -13.57 -13.04
N GLY A 40 -1.47 -14.17 -12.18
CA GLY A 40 -0.45 -15.14 -12.56
C GLY A 40 0.89 -14.55 -13.01
N GLN A 41 1.00 -13.24 -13.20
CA GLN A 41 2.27 -12.58 -13.51
C GLN A 41 3.24 -12.71 -12.33
N ILE A 42 4.46 -13.18 -12.60
CA ILE A 42 5.53 -13.25 -11.60
C ILE A 42 5.94 -11.84 -11.17
N VAL A 43 6.08 -11.66 -9.86
CA VAL A 43 6.49 -10.41 -9.24
C VAL A 43 7.50 -10.66 -8.11
N LEU A 44 8.32 -9.67 -7.85
CA LEU A 44 9.27 -9.65 -6.73
C LEU A 44 8.93 -8.49 -5.80
N ALA A 45 8.83 -8.76 -4.50
CA ALA A 45 8.72 -7.73 -3.48
C ALA A 45 10.08 -7.51 -2.83
N MET A 46 10.55 -6.27 -2.83
CA MET A 46 11.86 -5.87 -2.33
C MET A 46 11.71 -4.91 -1.16
N GLY A 47 12.50 -5.11 -0.10
CA GLY A 47 12.48 -4.27 1.09
C GLY A 47 13.62 -4.59 2.06
N SER A 48 13.47 -4.17 3.31
CA SER A 48 14.43 -4.43 4.39
C SER A 48 13.72 -5.05 5.60
N PRO A 49 13.16 -6.26 5.48
CA PRO A 49 12.46 -6.89 6.57
C PRO A 49 13.39 -7.13 7.77
N LEU A 50 12.90 -6.83 8.97
CA LEU A 50 13.61 -7.02 10.24
C LEU A 50 14.98 -6.30 10.37
N GLY A 51 15.24 -5.28 9.54
CA GLY A 51 16.52 -4.57 9.53
C GLY A 51 17.66 -5.35 8.87
N LEU A 52 17.38 -6.51 8.27
CA LEU A 52 18.30 -7.19 7.36
C LEU A 52 18.32 -6.41 6.04
N SER A 53 19.50 -5.92 5.66
CA SER A 53 19.68 -5.13 4.44
C SER A 53 19.18 -5.90 3.20
N SER A 54 18.22 -5.35 2.47
CA SER A 54 17.84 -5.76 1.11
C SER A 54 17.38 -7.23 0.95
N SER A 55 16.18 -7.56 1.40
CA SER A 55 15.55 -8.85 1.10
C SER A 55 14.63 -8.76 -0.11
N VAL A 56 14.53 -9.88 -0.83
CA VAL A 56 13.62 -10.07 -1.96
C VAL A 56 12.77 -11.30 -1.70
N THR A 57 11.46 -11.18 -1.88
CA THR A 57 10.53 -12.31 -1.89
C THR A 57 9.86 -12.40 -3.25
N GLN A 58 9.58 -13.62 -3.70
CA GLN A 58 8.95 -13.89 -4.99
C GLN A 58 7.52 -14.35 -4.79
N GLY A 59 6.64 -13.98 -5.73
CA GLY A 59 5.31 -14.54 -5.86
C GLY A 59 4.69 -14.21 -7.21
N ILE A 60 3.37 -14.19 -7.24
CA ILE A 60 2.58 -13.78 -8.42
C ILE A 60 1.60 -12.69 -8.03
N VAL A 61 1.10 -11.96 -9.02
CA VAL A 61 -0.14 -11.20 -8.89
C VAL A 61 -1.28 -12.21 -8.68
N SER A 62 -1.89 -12.20 -7.51
CA SER A 62 -3.00 -13.09 -7.15
C SER A 62 -4.36 -12.48 -7.53
N ALA A 63 -4.47 -11.15 -7.49
CA ALA A 63 -5.66 -10.40 -7.91
C ALA A 63 -5.31 -8.92 -8.17
N THR A 64 -6.15 -8.22 -8.90
CA THR A 64 -6.10 -6.76 -9.07
C THR A 64 -7.44 -6.15 -8.64
N GLY A 65 -7.47 -4.84 -8.36
CA GLY A 65 -8.72 -4.14 -8.07
C GLY A 65 -9.27 -4.36 -6.65
N ARG A 66 -8.47 -4.88 -5.70
CA ARG A 66 -8.95 -5.16 -4.33
C ARG A 66 -9.15 -3.87 -3.53
N THR A 67 -10.21 -3.81 -2.74
CA THR A 67 -10.39 -2.78 -1.71
C THR A 67 -10.04 -3.38 -0.36
N VAL A 68 -9.10 -2.74 0.34
CA VAL A 68 -8.55 -3.22 1.61
C VAL A 68 -8.70 -2.10 2.63
N THR A 69 -9.14 -2.46 3.83
CA THR A 69 -9.22 -1.54 4.97
C THR A 69 -8.12 -1.89 5.95
N GLU A 70 -7.29 -0.91 6.27
CA GLU A 70 -6.30 -1.04 7.34
C GLU A 70 -7.01 -1.18 8.70
N GLY A 71 -6.58 -2.17 9.49
CA GLY A 71 -6.92 -2.19 10.92
C GLY A 71 -6.12 -1.11 11.64
N ARG A 72 -6.76 -0.35 12.55
CA ARG A 72 -6.07 0.61 13.40
C ARG A 72 -5.99 0.04 14.82
N SER A 73 -4.78 0.01 15.42
CA SER A 73 -4.65 -0.27 16.85
C SER A 73 -5.51 0.71 17.64
N GLY A 74 -6.43 0.18 18.46
CA GLY A 74 -7.40 0.98 19.23
C GLY A 74 -8.84 0.97 18.70
N GLY A 75 -9.19 0.10 17.76
CA GLY A 75 -10.59 -0.18 17.39
C GLY A 75 -11.23 0.79 16.38
N GLY A 76 -10.43 1.66 15.73
CA GLY A 76 -10.89 2.49 14.62
C GLY A 76 -10.67 1.83 13.25
N THR A 77 -11.46 2.21 12.25
CA THR A 77 -11.18 1.87 10.84
C THR A 77 -9.97 2.70 10.35
N GLY A 78 -8.92 2.03 9.87
CA GLY A 78 -7.79 2.67 9.19
C GLY A 78 -8.16 3.13 7.77
N ALA A 79 -7.16 3.43 6.93
CA ALA A 79 -7.42 3.86 5.56
C ALA A 79 -8.09 2.73 4.76
N THR A 80 -9.14 3.06 4.00
CA THR A 80 -9.73 2.15 3.00
C THR A 80 -9.11 2.42 1.63
N ILE A 81 -8.14 1.60 1.26
CA ILE A 81 -7.39 1.74 0.02
C ILE A 81 -8.01 0.84 -1.04
N ALA A 82 -8.47 1.45 -2.13
CA ALA A 82 -9.12 0.79 -3.25
C ALA A 82 -8.12 0.51 -4.36
N ASN A 83 -8.48 -0.41 -5.25
CA ASN A 83 -7.72 -0.78 -6.44
C ASN A 83 -6.31 -1.34 -6.15
N MET A 84 -6.16 -2.07 -5.04
CA MET A 84 -4.89 -2.71 -4.65
C MET A 84 -4.54 -3.88 -5.55
N VAL A 85 -3.23 -4.10 -5.76
CA VAL A 85 -2.68 -5.33 -6.34
C VAL A 85 -2.45 -6.32 -5.21
N GLN A 86 -3.07 -7.49 -5.29
CA GLN A 86 -2.83 -8.59 -4.36
C GLN A 86 -1.69 -9.47 -4.89
N THR A 87 -0.79 -9.89 -4.01
CA THR A 87 0.35 -10.75 -4.35
C THR A 87 0.50 -11.91 -3.38
N SER A 88 1.00 -13.04 -3.88
CA SER A 88 1.44 -14.16 -3.04
C SER A 88 2.88 -14.01 -2.54
N ALA A 89 3.62 -13.02 -3.03
CA ALA A 89 4.95 -12.73 -2.54
C ALA A 89 4.87 -12.40 -1.05
N ALA A 90 5.73 -13.02 -0.23
CA ALA A 90 5.70 -12.82 1.21
C ALA A 90 5.93 -11.33 1.55
N ILE A 91 4.93 -10.71 2.18
CA ILE A 91 4.98 -9.33 2.68
C ILE A 91 5.12 -9.39 4.21
N ASN A 92 6.32 -9.08 4.70
CA ASN A 92 6.63 -9.01 6.12
C ASN A 92 6.94 -7.56 6.51
N PRO A 93 6.88 -7.19 7.80
CA PRO A 93 7.32 -5.88 8.28
C PRO A 93 8.71 -5.53 7.72
N GLY A 94 8.81 -4.38 7.05
CA GLY A 94 10.01 -3.90 6.34
C GLY A 94 9.99 -4.08 4.82
N ASN A 95 9.02 -4.81 4.25
CA ASN A 95 8.68 -4.71 2.83
C ASN A 95 7.77 -3.50 2.53
N SER A 96 7.01 -3.03 3.53
CA SER A 96 6.15 -1.85 3.44
C SER A 96 6.96 -0.61 3.02
N GLY A 97 6.50 0.10 2.00
CA GLY A 97 7.23 1.23 1.40
C GLY A 97 8.34 0.84 0.42
N GLY A 98 8.61 -0.46 0.28
CA GLY A 98 9.52 -1.02 -0.73
C GLY A 98 8.91 -1.06 -2.13
N ALA A 99 9.45 -1.92 -3.00
CA ALA A 99 8.99 -2.03 -4.39
C ALA A 99 8.44 -3.42 -4.69
N LEU A 100 7.27 -3.47 -5.33
CA LEU A 100 6.78 -4.64 -6.05
C LEU A 100 7.11 -4.45 -7.53
N VAL A 101 7.96 -5.33 -8.08
CA VAL A 101 8.45 -5.23 -9.46
C VAL A 101 8.07 -6.43 -10.30
N ASP A 102 7.94 -6.20 -11.61
CA ASP A 102 7.88 -7.28 -12.60
C ASP A 102 9.29 -7.78 -12.97
N LEU A 103 9.35 -8.77 -13.87
CA LEU A 103 10.61 -9.37 -14.33
C LEU A 103 11.45 -8.45 -15.22
N ASP A 104 10.88 -7.35 -15.72
CA ASP A 104 11.60 -6.30 -16.45
C ASP A 104 12.20 -5.25 -15.47
N GLY A 105 12.07 -5.47 -14.16
CA GLY A 105 12.54 -4.56 -13.12
C GLY A 105 11.73 -3.27 -13.02
N LYS A 106 10.50 -3.25 -13.55
CA LYS A 106 9.61 -2.08 -13.47
C LYS A 106 8.76 -2.17 -12.22
N VAL A 107 8.69 -1.07 -11.48
CA VAL A 107 7.84 -0.95 -10.28
C VAL A 107 6.38 -0.93 -10.71
N ILE A 108 5.63 -1.96 -10.33
CA ILE A 108 4.19 -2.06 -10.58
C ILE A 108 3.37 -1.72 -9.34
N GLY A 109 3.99 -1.65 -8.16
CA GLY A 109 3.35 -1.14 -6.95
C GLY A 109 4.30 -0.97 -5.76
N ILE A 110 3.77 -0.43 -4.67
CA ILE A 110 4.45 -0.29 -3.37
C ILE A 110 3.72 -1.18 -2.36
N PRO A 111 4.37 -2.22 -1.80
CA PRO A 111 3.78 -3.03 -0.74
C PRO A 111 3.44 -2.15 0.46
N THR A 112 2.30 -2.42 1.10
CA THR A 112 1.85 -1.68 2.30
C THR A 112 1.51 -2.66 3.42
N LEU A 113 0.59 -3.58 3.15
CA LEU A 113 -0.01 -4.46 4.16
C LEU A 113 0.10 -5.93 3.75
N ALA A 114 0.08 -6.79 4.76
CA ALA A 114 -0.40 -8.16 4.64
C ALA A 114 -1.79 -8.24 5.28
N ALA A 115 -2.68 -9.07 4.75
CA ALA A 115 -3.89 -9.41 5.50
C ALA A 115 -3.48 -10.04 6.83
N THR A 116 -4.22 -9.79 7.90
CA THR A 116 -4.09 -10.51 9.17
C THR A 116 -5.17 -11.58 9.25
N ASP A 117 -4.86 -12.72 9.84
CA ASP A 117 -5.82 -13.80 10.10
C ASP A 117 -6.30 -13.71 11.56
N PRO A 118 -7.58 -13.36 11.81
CA PRO A 118 -8.14 -13.29 13.16
C PRO A 118 -8.12 -14.65 13.88
N GLY A 119 -8.16 -15.77 13.13
CA GLY A 119 -8.12 -17.12 13.67
C GLY A 119 -6.72 -17.55 14.13
N LEU A 120 -5.68 -16.80 13.78
CA LEU A 120 -4.28 -17.04 14.14
C LEU A 120 -3.71 -15.91 15.02
N GLY A 121 -4.56 -15.20 15.76
CA GLY A 121 -4.16 -14.14 16.67
C GLY A 121 -3.57 -12.92 15.98
N ASP A 122 -4.20 -12.48 14.87
CA ASP A 122 -3.77 -11.33 14.05
C ASP A 122 -2.39 -11.48 13.38
N SER A 123 -1.92 -12.72 13.25
CA SER A 123 -0.71 -13.01 12.47
C SER A 123 -0.93 -12.72 10.98
N ALA A 124 0.13 -12.33 10.27
CA ALA A 124 0.06 -12.12 8.81
C ALA A 124 -0.41 -13.39 8.10
N ALA A 125 -1.49 -13.27 7.33
CA ALA A 125 -2.04 -14.34 6.51
C ALA A 125 -1.04 -14.69 5.40
N ALA A 126 -0.53 -15.91 5.44
CA ALA A 126 0.44 -16.39 4.48
C ALA A 126 -0.11 -16.30 3.04
N GLY A 127 0.66 -15.68 2.14
CA GLY A 127 0.31 -15.59 0.72
C GLY A 127 -0.75 -14.55 0.34
N ILE A 128 -1.14 -13.66 1.26
CA ILE A 128 -2.07 -12.55 0.98
C ILE A 128 -1.40 -11.20 1.33
N GLY A 129 -0.61 -10.69 0.39
CA GLY A 129 0.00 -9.36 0.44
C GLY A 129 -0.73 -8.36 -0.45
N PHE A 130 -0.62 -7.07 -0.12
CA PHE A 130 -1.21 -5.98 -0.92
C PHE A 130 -0.18 -4.88 -1.24
N ALA A 131 -0.26 -4.37 -2.46
CA ALA A 131 0.55 -3.26 -2.94
C ALA A 131 -0.32 -2.17 -3.60
N ILE A 132 0.02 -0.92 -3.32
CA ILE A 132 -0.58 0.26 -3.94
C ILE A 132 -0.08 0.32 -5.40
N PRO A 133 -0.94 0.40 -6.42
CA PRO A 133 -0.50 0.38 -7.81
C PRO A 133 0.41 1.56 -8.17
N ALA A 134 1.39 1.32 -9.04
CA ALA A 134 2.32 2.34 -9.54
C ALA A 134 1.61 3.56 -10.16
N ALA A 135 0.45 3.38 -10.80
CA ALA A 135 -0.34 4.50 -11.30
C ALA A 135 -0.80 5.45 -10.18
N THR A 136 -1.32 4.90 -9.07
CA THR A 136 -1.72 5.67 -7.88
C THR A 136 -0.52 6.36 -7.25
N VAL A 137 0.57 5.64 -7.06
CA VAL A 137 1.83 6.16 -6.51
C VAL A 137 2.31 7.36 -7.32
N ARG A 138 2.42 7.23 -8.64
CA ARG A 138 2.87 8.32 -9.53
C ARG A 138 1.96 9.54 -9.47
N SER A 139 0.64 9.33 -9.44
CA SER A 139 -0.33 10.43 -9.35
C SER A 139 -0.18 11.22 -8.05
N ILE A 140 -0.12 10.52 -6.91
CA ILE A 140 -0.08 11.13 -5.58
C ILE A 140 1.29 11.74 -5.29
N ALA A 141 2.37 10.98 -5.51
CA ALA A 141 3.72 11.47 -5.30
C ALA A 141 4.03 12.63 -6.24
N GLY A 142 3.57 12.58 -7.50
CA GLY A 142 3.73 13.67 -8.46
C GLY A 142 3.07 14.98 -8.00
N GLN A 143 1.87 14.90 -7.41
CA GLN A 143 1.21 16.07 -6.81
C GLN A 143 1.97 16.60 -5.60
N ILE A 144 2.43 15.73 -4.71
CA ILE A 144 3.20 16.15 -3.52
C ILE A 144 4.52 16.80 -3.95
N VAL A 145 5.24 16.22 -4.90
CA VAL A 145 6.50 16.78 -5.42
C VAL A 145 6.27 18.14 -6.08
N LYS A 146 5.17 18.30 -6.83
CA LYS A 146 4.88 19.55 -7.56
C LYS A 146 4.31 20.65 -6.65
N ASN A 147 3.42 20.30 -5.72
CA ASN A 147 2.56 21.25 -5.01
C ASN A 147 2.74 21.22 -3.48
N GLY A 148 3.55 20.30 -2.95
CA GLY A 148 3.70 20.05 -1.50
C GLY A 148 2.51 19.34 -0.85
N LYS A 149 1.43 19.06 -1.60
CA LYS A 149 0.21 18.42 -1.10
C LYS A 149 -0.55 17.70 -2.21
N VAL A 150 -1.42 16.77 -1.80
CA VAL A 150 -2.39 16.13 -2.69
C VAL A 150 -3.61 17.04 -2.83
N THR A 151 -4.01 17.32 -4.07
CA THR A 151 -5.21 18.13 -4.38
C THR A 151 -6.30 17.34 -5.10
N ASN A 152 -5.94 16.20 -5.70
CA ASN A 152 -6.85 15.29 -6.37
C ASN A 152 -6.50 13.85 -6.00
N SER A 153 -7.37 13.21 -5.22
CA SER A 153 -7.20 11.81 -4.80
C SER A 153 -7.66 10.80 -5.85
N GLY A 154 -8.27 11.26 -6.95
CA GLY A 154 -8.99 10.41 -7.91
C GLY A 154 -10.27 9.79 -7.34
N ARG A 155 -10.72 10.23 -6.15
CA ARG A 155 -11.93 9.75 -5.50
C ARG A 155 -12.94 10.88 -5.35
N ALA A 156 -14.16 10.63 -5.79
CA ALA A 156 -15.32 11.40 -5.37
C ALA A 156 -15.81 10.85 -4.02
N ALA A 157 -16.22 11.73 -3.12
CA ALA A 157 -16.88 11.35 -1.88
C ALA A 157 -18.19 12.12 -1.76
N LEU A 158 -19.23 11.44 -1.27
CA LEU A 158 -20.53 12.07 -0.98
C LEU A 158 -20.48 12.97 0.27
N GLY A 159 -19.39 12.93 1.04
CA GLY A 159 -19.25 13.71 2.27
C GLY A 159 -20.09 13.22 3.44
N ILE A 160 -20.57 11.96 3.38
CA ILE A 160 -21.34 11.33 4.45
C ILE A 160 -20.45 10.43 5.32
N THR A 161 -20.78 10.34 6.61
CA THR A 161 -20.22 9.37 7.54
C THR A 161 -21.37 8.56 8.09
N GLY A 162 -21.24 7.23 8.12
CA GLY A 162 -22.24 6.33 8.69
C GLY A 162 -21.62 5.44 9.75
N ARG A 163 -22.41 5.04 10.74
CA ARG A 163 -22.06 4.04 11.74
C ARG A 163 -23.12 2.94 11.79
N THR A 164 -22.69 1.70 12.03
CA THR A 164 -23.63 0.60 12.27
C THR A 164 -24.42 0.87 13.54
N VAL A 165 -25.74 0.81 13.43
CA VAL A 165 -26.65 0.82 14.58
C VAL A 165 -26.87 -0.63 14.99
N LEU A 166 -26.66 -0.91 16.28
CA LEU A 166 -26.94 -2.21 16.85
C LEU A 166 -28.31 -2.19 17.54
N ASP A 167 -29.05 -3.30 17.47
CA ASP A 167 -30.23 -3.51 18.29
C ASP A 167 -29.85 -3.83 19.76
N ARG A 168 -30.86 -4.17 20.58
CA ARG A 168 -30.66 -4.48 22.00
C ARG A 168 -29.91 -5.80 22.20
N GLU A 169 -29.89 -6.65 21.18
CA GLU A 169 -29.22 -7.94 21.11
C GLU A 169 -27.81 -7.82 20.49
N LEU A 170 -27.33 -6.59 20.30
CA LEU A 170 -26.04 -6.24 19.70
C LEU A 170 -25.89 -6.73 18.25
N GLN A 171 -26.99 -6.94 17.54
CA GLN A 171 -26.99 -7.33 16.13
C GLN A 171 -27.11 -6.10 15.21
N PRO A 172 -26.50 -6.12 14.01
CA PRO A 172 -26.63 -5.04 13.04
C PRO A 172 -28.10 -4.79 12.65
N ALA A 173 -28.63 -3.62 13.00
CA ALA A 173 -30.03 -3.23 12.77
C ALA A 173 -30.18 -2.08 11.76
N GLY A 174 -29.08 -1.43 11.36
CA GLY A 174 -29.11 -0.37 10.36
C GLY A 174 -27.83 0.45 10.29
N VAL A 175 -27.89 1.58 9.59
CA VAL A 175 -26.82 2.58 9.49
C VAL A 175 -27.41 3.95 9.80
N ALA A 176 -26.73 4.71 10.66
CA ALA A 176 -27.06 6.10 11.02
C ALA A 176 -25.89 7.03 10.78
#